data_AF-A0A0C2DKQ0-F1
#
_entry.id   AF-A0A0C2DKQ0-F1
#
_cell.length_a   1.000
_cell.length_b   1.000
_cell.length_c   1.000
_cell.angle_alpha   90.00
_cell.angle_beta   90.00
_cell.angle_gamma   90.00
#
_symmetry.space_group_name_H-M   'P 1'
#
loop_
_entity.id
_entity.type
_entity.pdbx_description
1 polymer ?
#
loop_
_entity_poly.entity_id
_entity_poly.type
_entity_poly.pdbx_seq_one_letter_code
_entity_poly.pdbx_strand_id
1 'polypeptide(L)'
;MSLDSLNFIIQNLNSPPFNCNTSLIAFDLWSPTTLLQQLSDVISWITQTDNVDVTKETPDETALRLLYYLKILKFNPPTDIDDLEEWRSGLVEGAKRSVYPVLFYIFSNVEILKQRAYLAKYLVKVVPFCF
;
A
#
# COMPACT_ATOMS: atom_id res chain seq x y z
N MET A 1 -3.23 -3.28 16.42
CA MET A 1 -2.88 -1.91 16.01
C MET A 1 -3.58 -0.93 16.95
N SER A 2 -2.97 0.19 17.30
CA SER A 2 -3.54 1.16 18.27
C SER A 2 -4.45 2.19 17.57
N LEU A 3 -5.42 2.73 18.30
CA LEU A 3 -6.40 3.72 17.81
C LEU A 3 -5.72 5.01 17.31
N ASP A 4 -4.57 5.36 17.89
CA ASP A 4 -3.71 6.45 17.46
C ASP A 4 -3.20 6.27 16.00
N SER A 5 -2.74 5.07 15.66
CA SER A 5 -2.27 4.75 14.30
C SER A 5 -3.39 4.85 13.26
N LEU A 6 -4.62 4.50 13.64
CA LEU A 6 -5.80 4.64 12.78
C LEU A 6 -6.15 6.11 12.56
N ASN A 7 -6.15 6.92 13.61
CA ASN A 7 -6.35 8.37 13.49
C ASN A 7 -5.30 9.00 12.57
N PHE A 8 -4.03 8.60 12.71
CA PHE A 8 -2.96 9.06 11.85
C PHE A 8 -3.21 8.74 10.38
N ILE A 9 -3.61 7.51 10.05
CA ILE A 9 -3.96 7.12 8.67
C ILE A 9 -5.09 8.00 8.14
N ILE A 10 -6.17 8.17 8.92
CA ILE A 10 -7.35 8.94 8.49
C ILE A 10 -7.02 10.41 8.29
N GLN A 11 -6.21 11.02 9.15
CA GLN A 11 -5.77 12.40 8.95
C GLN A 11 -4.95 12.58 7.67
N ASN A 12 -4.12 11.59 7.32
CA ASN A 12 -3.37 11.61 6.07
C ASN A 12 -4.29 11.38 4.84
N LEU A 13 -5.29 10.51 4.94
CA LEU A 13 -6.29 10.28 3.88
C LEU A 13 -7.23 11.49 3.68
N ASN A 14 -7.51 12.24 4.75
CA ASN A 14 -8.31 13.47 4.68
C ASN A 14 -7.48 14.66 4.20
N SER A 15 -6.17 14.58 4.25
CA SER A 15 -5.28 15.59 3.67
C SER A 15 -5.17 15.45 2.15
N PRO A 16 -4.80 16.52 1.42
CA PRO A 16 -4.52 16.42 0.00
C PRO A 16 -3.37 15.42 -0.25
N PRO A 17 -3.46 14.55 -1.28
CA PRO A 17 -4.33 14.63 -2.46
C PRO A 17 -5.66 13.85 -2.38
N PHE A 18 -5.85 12.99 -1.37
CA PHE A 18 -6.94 12.02 -1.38
C PHE A 18 -8.28 12.63 -0.93
N ASN A 19 -8.23 13.56 0.03
CA ASN A 19 -9.36 14.34 0.52
C ASN A 19 -10.64 13.51 0.76
N CYS A 20 -10.49 12.29 1.28
CA CYS A 20 -11.58 11.31 1.35
C CYS A 20 -12.69 11.68 2.35
N ASN A 21 -12.46 12.68 3.21
CA ASN A 21 -13.38 13.10 4.29
C ASN A 21 -13.96 11.92 5.10
N THR A 22 -13.10 10.96 5.43
CA THR A 22 -13.45 9.71 6.10
C THR A 22 -13.36 9.84 7.62
N SER A 23 -14.27 9.18 8.31
CA SER A 23 -14.28 9.05 9.78
C SER A 23 -13.82 7.65 10.19
N LEU A 24 -13.36 7.48 11.45
CA LEU A 24 -12.94 6.17 12.01
C LEU A 24 -13.96 5.05 11.77
N ILE A 25 -15.24 5.37 11.96
CA ILE A 25 -16.35 4.42 11.79
C ILE A 25 -16.52 4.05 10.32
N ALA A 26 -16.45 5.03 9.42
CA ALA A 26 -16.58 4.80 7.98
C ALA A 26 -15.40 3.98 7.45
N PHE A 27 -14.19 4.28 7.93
CA PHE A 27 -12.97 3.55 7.58
C PHE A 27 -13.05 2.08 8.03
N ASP A 28 -13.61 1.81 9.22
CA ASP A 28 -13.84 0.43 9.64
C ASP A 28 -15.00 -0.24 8.87
N LEU A 29 -15.98 0.50 8.36
CA LEU A 29 -17.05 -0.07 7.53
C LEU A 29 -16.65 -0.33 6.08
N TRP A 30 -15.41 -0.01 5.68
CA TRP A 30 -14.98 -0.19 4.30
C TRP A 30 -14.90 -1.66 3.87
N SER A 31 -15.39 -1.90 2.66
CA SER A 31 -15.25 -3.18 1.97
C SER A 31 -13.77 -3.47 1.67
N PRO A 32 -13.36 -4.75 1.67
CA PRO A 32 -11.98 -5.14 1.37
C PRO A 32 -11.52 -4.64 -0.01
N THR A 33 -12.43 -4.63 -1.00
CA THR A 33 -12.18 -4.10 -2.34
C THR A 33 -11.91 -2.59 -2.33
N THR A 34 -12.71 -1.81 -1.61
CA THR A 34 -12.50 -0.36 -1.43
C THR A 34 -11.17 -0.08 -0.74
N LEU A 35 -10.83 -0.88 0.28
CA LEU A 35 -9.58 -0.75 1.00
C LEU A 35 -8.35 -1.05 0.12
N LEU A 36 -8.44 -2.09 -0.72
CA LEU A 36 -7.41 -2.41 -1.71
C LEU A 36 -7.28 -1.33 -2.79
N GLN A 37 -8.41 -0.79 -3.26
CA GLN A 37 -8.40 0.33 -4.21
C GLN A 37 -7.71 1.56 -3.61
N GLN A 38 -8.01 1.88 -2.34
CA GLN A 38 -7.37 2.99 -1.65
C GLN A 38 -5.86 2.78 -1.51
N LEU A 39 -5.44 1.56 -1.14
CA LEU A 39 -4.03 1.21 -1.06
C LEU A 39 -3.33 1.33 -2.43
N SER A 40 -3.99 0.84 -3.49
CA SER A 40 -3.52 0.95 -4.88
C SER A 40 -3.32 2.42 -5.28
N ASP A 41 -4.30 3.29 -4.98
CA ASP A 41 -4.23 4.72 -5.29
C ASP A 41 -3.09 5.43 -4.53
N VAL A 42 -2.93 5.14 -3.24
CA VAL A 42 -1.84 5.68 -2.41
C VAL A 42 -0.47 5.26 -2.96
N ILE A 43 -0.29 4.00 -3.32
CA ILE A 43 0.95 3.50 -3.92
C ILE A 43 1.18 4.15 -5.29
N SER A 44 0.12 4.31 -6.09
CA SER A 44 0.19 4.94 -7.41
C SER A 44 0.64 6.38 -7.33
N TRP A 45 0.12 7.11 -6.35
CA TRP A 45 0.51 8.49 -6.06
C TRP A 45 1.99 8.62 -5.66
N ILE A 46 2.50 7.70 -4.84
CA ILE A 46 3.90 7.72 -4.39
C ILE A 46 4.86 7.33 -5.51
N THR A 47 4.48 6.31 -6.28
CA THR A 47 5.31 5.77 -7.36
C THR A 47 5.19 6.57 -8.66
N GLN A 48 4.27 7.53 -8.72
CA GLN A 48 3.92 8.30 -9.93
C GLN A 48 3.73 7.35 -11.13
N THR A 49 2.93 6.30 -10.91
CA THR A 49 2.53 5.30 -11.91
C THR A 49 1.04 5.45 -12.19
N ASP A 50 0.56 4.82 -13.27
CA ASP A 50 -0.87 4.77 -13.57
C ASP A 50 -1.67 4.10 -12.46
N ASN A 51 -2.77 4.77 -12.09
CA ASN A 51 -3.78 4.21 -11.20
C ASN A 51 -4.43 3.02 -11.91
N VAL A 52 -4.47 1.88 -11.22
CA VAL A 52 -5.12 0.68 -11.75
C VAL A 52 -6.35 0.40 -10.90
N ASP A 53 -7.48 0.24 -11.58
CA ASP A 53 -8.75 -0.18 -11.00
C ASP A 53 -8.67 -1.65 -10.58
N VAL A 54 -8.77 -1.92 -9.29
CA VAL A 54 -8.73 -3.30 -8.73
C VAL A 54 -9.96 -4.12 -9.13
N THR A 55 -11.01 -3.48 -9.64
CA THR A 55 -12.23 -4.15 -10.15
C THR A 55 -12.04 -4.74 -11.54
N LYS A 56 -10.98 -4.35 -12.26
CA LYS A 56 -10.65 -4.86 -13.60
C LYS A 56 -9.69 -6.05 -13.55
N GLU A 57 -9.06 -6.30 -12.40
CA GLU A 57 -8.07 -7.35 -12.18
C GLU A 57 -8.59 -8.38 -11.18
N THR A 58 -7.98 -9.57 -11.17
CA THR A 58 -8.23 -10.54 -10.10
C THR A 58 -7.57 -10.09 -8.79
N PRO A 59 -8.12 -10.44 -7.61
CA PRO A 59 -7.53 -10.07 -6.32
C PRO A 59 -6.09 -10.57 -6.17
N ASP A 60 -5.77 -11.74 -6.74
CA ASP A 60 -4.42 -12.28 -6.81
C ASP A 60 -3.46 -11.40 -7.62
N GLU A 61 -3.85 -10.97 -8.83
CA GLU A 61 -3.05 -10.08 -9.66
C GLU A 61 -2.81 -8.73 -8.99
N THR A 62 -3.87 -8.14 -8.42
CA THR A 62 -3.76 -6.90 -7.65
C THR A 62 -2.83 -7.08 -6.45
N ALA A 63 -2.93 -8.18 -5.70
CA ALA A 63 -2.07 -8.45 -4.55
C ALA A 63 -0.59 -8.61 -4.97
N LEU A 64 -0.31 -9.34 -6.05
CA LEU A 64 1.05 -9.48 -6.59
C LEU A 64 1.63 -8.12 -7.00
N ARG A 65 0.83 -7.27 -7.64
CA ARG A 65 1.21 -5.90 -8.00
C ARG A 65 1.54 -5.07 -6.76
N LEU A 66 0.68 -5.12 -5.74
CA LEU A 66 0.89 -4.42 -4.46
C LEU A 66 2.17 -4.92 -3.77
N LEU A 67 2.38 -6.25 -3.69
CA LEU A 67 3.58 -6.85 -3.12
C LEU A 67 4.86 -6.42 -3.85
N TYR A 68 4.81 -6.32 -5.18
CA TYR A 68 5.91 -5.83 -5.98
C TYR A 68 6.30 -4.39 -5.61
N TYR A 69 5.32 -3.49 -5.53
CA TYR A 69 5.57 -2.11 -5.09
C TYR A 69 6.05 -2.04 -3.64
N LEU A 70 5.48 -2.84 -2.73
CA LEU A 70 5.93 -2.90 -1.33
C LEU A 70 7.40 -3.33 -1.21
N LYS A 71 7.85 -4.23 -2.08
CA LYS A 71 9.26 -4.64 -2.18
C LYS A 71 10.17 -3.49 -2.63
N ILE A 72 9.72 -2.67 -3.59
CA ILE A 72 10.44 -1.46 -4.04
C ILE A 72 10.52 -0.42 -2.91
N LEU A 73 9.39 -0.24 -2.19
CA LEU A 73 9.28 0.66 -1.05
C LEU A 73 10.10 0.19 0.16
N LYS A 74 10.69 -1.02 0.11
CA LYS A 74 11.43 -1.67 1.20
C LYS A 74 10.58 -1.78 2.47
N PHE A 75 9.28 -2.06 2.31
CA PHE A 75 8.44 -2.45 3.43
C PHE A 75 9.03 -3.72 4.06
N ASN A 76 9.16 -3.74 5.39
CA ASN A 76 9.71 -4.89 6.10
C ASN A 76 8.55 -5.82 6.47
N PRO A 77 8.35 -6.95 5.77
CA PRO A 77 7.31 -7.89 6.13
C PRO A 77 7.59 -8.52 7.50
N PRO A 78 6.59 -9.19 8.12
CA PRO A 78 6.81 -9.98 9.32
C PRO A 78 8.00 -10.94 9.12
N THR A 79 8.80 -11.12 10.18
CA THR A 79 10.04 -11.93 10.12
C THR A 79 9.75 -13.43 10.17
N ASP A 80 8.59 -13.81 10.71
CA ASP A 80 8.15 -15.19 10.72
C ASP A 80 7.54 -15.60 9.36
N ILE A 81 7.79 -16.83 8.96
CA ILE A 81 7.36 -17.37 7.66
C ILE A 81 5.84 -17.58 7.68
N ASP A 82 5.30 -18.08 8.79
CA ASP A 82 3.86 -18.35 8.94
C ASP A 82 3.05 -17.04 8.90
N ASP A 83 3.49 -16.03 9.68
CA ASP A 83 2.91 -14.69 9.66
C ASP A 83 3.01 -14.02 8.28
N LEU A 84 4.08 -14.30 7.52
CA LEU A 84 4.29 -13.73 6.19
C LEU A 84 3.31 -14.34 5.17
N GLU A 85 3.09 -15.64 5.20
CA GLU A 85 2.09 -16.31 4.36
C GLU A 85 0.69 -15.85 4.72
N GLU A 86 0.37 -15.76 6.02
CA GLU A 86 -0.92 -15.27 6.50
C GLU A 86 -1.16 -13.80 6.13
N TRP A 87 -0.10 -12.97 6.16
CA TRP A 87 -0.17 -11.57 5.73
C TRP A 87 -0.41 -11.46 4.22
N ARG A 88 0.27 -12.28 3.40
CA ARG A 88 0.08 -12.33 1.95
C ARG A 88 -1.34 -12.74 1.57
N SER A 89 -1.85 -13.82 2.16
CA SER A 89 -3.24 -14.25 1.95
C SER A 89 -4.22 -13.17 2.39
N GLY A 90 -3.97 -12.54 3.55
CA GLY A 90 -4.76 -11.40 4.00
C GLY A 90 -4.70 -10.19 3.05
N LEU A 91 -3.62 -9.98 2.31
CA LEU A 91 -3.54 -8.92 1.30
C LEU A 91 -4.40 -9.26 0.08
N VAL A 92 -4.43 -10.52 -0.36
CA VAL A 92 -5.31 -11.00 -1.45
C VAL A 92 -6.78 -10.82 -1.06
N GLU A 93 -7.14 -11.15 0.17
CA GLU A 93 -8.51 -11.00 0.69
C GLU A 93 -8.89 -9.55 1.02
N GLY A 94 -7.94 -8.60 1.01
CA GLY A 94 -8.16 -7.22 1.44
C GLY A 94 -8.42 -7.09 2.94
N ALA A 95 -7.85 -7.98 3.75
CA ALA A 95 -7.97 -7.99 5.19
C ALA A 95 -7.34 -6.73 5.80
N LYS A 96 -8.13 -6.04 6.63
CA LYS A 96 -7.73 -4.82 7.34
C LYS A 96 -6.44 -5.00 8.15
N ARG A 97 -6.26 -6.18 8.78
CA ARG A 97 -5.07 -6.52 9.58
C ARG A 97 -3.78 -6.43 8.77
N SER A 98 -3.84 -6.73 7.47
CA SER A 98 -2.70 -6.70 6.56
C SER A 98 -2.50 -5.33 5.91
N VAL A 99 -3.60 -4.62 5.58
CA VAL A 99 -3.54 -3.33 4.88
C VAL A 99 -3.21 -2.16 5.80
N TYR A 100 -3.73 -2.14 7.03
CA TYR A 100 -3.48 -1.06 7.99
C TYR A 100 -2.00 -0.80 8.29
N PRO A 101 -1.16 -1.81 8.61
CA PRO A 101 0.27 -1.57 8.87
C PRO A 101 0.99 -1.04 7.62
N VAL A 102 0.55 -1.44 6.42
CA VAL A 102 1.10 -0.95 5.16
C VAL A 102 0.79 0.53 4.95
N LEU A 103 -0.47 0.92 5.10
CA LEU A 103 -0.88 2.33 4.99
C LEU A 103 -0.13 3.20 6.00
N PHE A 104 -0.03 2.73 7.25
CA PHE A 104 0.71 3.45 8.29
C PHE A 104 2.18 3.66 7.93
N TYR A 105 2.86 2.59 7.47
CA TYR A 105 4.26 2.68 7.05
C TYR A 105 4.46 3.67 5.90
N ILE A 106 3.54 3.62 4.94
CA ILE A 106 3.55 4.50 3.77
C ILE A 106 3.41 5.96 4.20
N PHE A 107 2.39 6.28 4.99
CA PHE A 107 2.13 7.65 5.46
C PHE A 107 3.22 8.17 6.40
N SER A 108 3.85 7.30 7.18
CA SER A 108 4.97 7.69 8.05
C SER A 108 6.24 8.06 7.27
N ASN A 109 6.42 7.60 6.03
CA ASN A 109 7.68 7.74 5.27
C ASN A 109 7.47 8.27 3.85
N VAL A 110 6.37 8.99 3.58
CA VAL A 110 5.97 9.40 2.21
C VAL A 110 7.10 10.04 1.41
N GLU A 111 7.85 10.97 2.00
CA GLU A 111 8.93 11.69 1.31
C GLU A 111 10.07 10.76 0.88
N ILE A 112 10.53 9.90 1.81
CA ILE A 112 11.58 8.92 1.56
C ILE A 112 11.12 7.91 0.51
N LEU A 113 9.86 7.47 0.60
CA LEU A 113 9.27 6.52 -0.33
C LEU A 113 9.12 7.09 -1.74
N LYS A 114 8.70 8.36 -1.88
CA LYS A 114 8.66 9.06 -3.16
C LYS A 114 10.03 9.17 -3.80
N GLN A 115 11.04 9.57 -3.01
CA GLN A 115 12.42 9.65 -3.49
C GLN A 115 12.92 8.27 -3.95
N ARG A 116 12.64 7.21 -3.17
CA ARG A 116 13.01 5.84 -3.56
C ARG A 116 12.30 5.35 -4.81
N ALA A 117 11.00 5.58 -4.92
CA ALA A 117 10.23 5.17 -6.09
C ALA A 117 10.70 5.91 -7.35
N TYR A 118 10.97 7.21 -7.22
CA TYR A 118 11.60 8.01 -8.27
C TYR A 118 12.97 7.42 -8.66
N LEU A 119 13.86 7.23 -7.68
CA LEU A 119 15.18 6.63 -7.91
C LEU A 119 15.08 5.25 -8.56
N ALA A 120 14.18 4.36 -8.11
CA ALA A 120 13.98 3.05 -8.71
C ALA A 120 13.50 3.15 -10.17
N LYS A 121 12.60 4.08 -10.48
CA LYS A 121 12.09 4.32 -11.85
C LYS A 121 13.20 4.77 -12.80
N TYR A 122 14.14 5.60 -12.34
CA TYR A 122 15.19 6.19 -13.19
C TYR A 122 16.54 5.45 -13.15
N LEU A 123 16.90 4.78 -12.05
CA LEU A 123 18.14 3.99 -11.93
C LEU A 123 18.06 2.63 -12.62
N VAL A 124 16.87 2.02 -12.73
CA VAL A 124 16.72 0.72 -13.40
C VAL A 124 16.92 0.83 -14.93
N LYS A 125 16.95 2.04 -15.50
CA LYS A 125 17.16 2.24 -16.94
C LYS A 125 18.60 2.00 -17.41
N VAL A 126 19.58 1.80 -16.52
CA VAL A 126 21.01 1.69 -16.90
C VAL A 126 21.72 0.39 -16.51
N VAL A 127 21.04 -0.60 -15.92
CA VAL A 127 21.70 -1.89 -15.65
C VAL A 127 20.91 -3.01 -16.31
N PRO A 128 21.34 -3.52 -17.48
CA PRO A 128 20.88 -4.83 -17.90
C PRO A 128 21.33 -5.79 -16.80
N PHE A 129 20.36 -6.30 -16.03
CA PHE A 129 20.58 -7.38 -15.08
C PHE A 129 21.04 -8.60 -15.87
N CYS A 130 22.36 -8.76 -15.99
CA CYS A 130 23.02 -10.00 -16.32
C CYS A 130 23.55 -10.54 -14.99
N PHE A 131 22.88 -11.55 -14.44
CA PHE A 131 23.42 -12.46 -13.44
C PHE A 131 22.71 -13.80 -13.56
#